data_AF-A0A927PJQ1-F1
#
_entry.id   AF-A0A927PJQ1-F1
#
_cell.length_a   1.000
_cell.length_b   1.000
_cell.length_c   1.000
_cell.angle_alpha   90.00
_cell.angle_beta   90.00
_cell.angle_gamma   90.00
#
_symmetry.space_group_name_H-M   'P 1'
#
loop_
_entity.id
_entity.type
_entity.pdbx_description
1 polymer ?
#
loop_
_entity_poly.entity_id
_entity_poly.type
_entity_poly.pdbx_seq_one_letter_code
_entity_poly.pdbx_strand_id
1 'polypeptide(L)'
;MDLKYTVNDRMISSIVSIAEKIGRIKEIRHAHKHVDFDIMCNVKNLQDILNLENIDYPERTIRDFLNHKFIEQANLEDFHFKRISNPTAVYANIKKYKPDDLKAFLKIAGVFTSYGLDRDELKIAINTLRNQEKAFALRIAKFCYFTYSYTTDNYLIQTWLIILFYNEIGCILYLPYAKTIERDYSIYKLGEYYSDILTAKCEKANSLNPCIEFYLSFIDSILTQSLEVDYKLSKPILGRVEMLKDKIKEPFSRKDYRTYYDISGSAASKDLKEAVDKGILIVKGDKINARYWYKVVL
;
A
#
# COMPACT_ATOMS: atom_id res chain seq x y z
N MET A 1 24.78 24.50 -0.02
CA MET A 1 24.20 25.37 -1.07
C MET A 1 22.79 24.83 -1.33
N ASP A 2 21.74 25.58 -0.99
CA ASP A 2 20.35 25.11 -1.15
C ASP A 2 19.98 25.09 -2.63
N LEU A 3 20.28 23.97 -3.30
CA LEU A 3 19.93 23.76 -4.69
C LEU A 3 18.42 23.91 -4.89
N LYS A 4 18.03 24.61 -5.94
CA LYS A 4 16.62 24.79 -6.34
C LYS A 4 16.27 23.87 -7.50
N TYR A 5 14.99 23.58 -7.66
CA TYR A 5 14.45 22.92 -8.85
C TYR A 5 13.46 23.85 -9.54
N THR A 6 13.37 23.72 -10.86
CA THR A 6 12.39 24.38 -11.72
C THR A 6 11.65 23.30 -12.48
N VAL A 7 10.31 23.34 -12.42
CA VAL A 7 9.45 22.36 -13.10
C VAL A 7 9.74 22.39 -14.60
N ASN A 8 9.92 21.21 -15.19
CA ASN A 8 10.17 21.01 -16.61
C ASN A 8 9.23 19.94 -17.20
N ASP A 9 9.32 19.73 -18.52
CA ASP A 9 8.43 18.83 -19.25
C ASP A 9 8.47 17.38 -18.75
N ARG A 10 9.65 16.90 -18.34
CA ARG A 10 9.78 15.53 -17.77
C ARG A 10 9.03 15.41 -16.46
N MET A 11 9.21 16.39 -15.56
CA MET A 11 8.47 16.43 -14.30
C MET A 11 6.97 16.50 -14.55
N ILE A 12 6.51 17.35 -15.47
CA ILE A 12 5.09 17.47 -15.83
C ILE A 12 4.56 16.13 -16.34
N SER A 13 5.28 15.45 -17.23
CA SER A 13 4.89 14.13 -17.74
C SER A 13 4.71 13.11 -16.61
N SER A 14 5.66 13.05 -15.67
CA SER A 14 5.54 12.14 -14.52
C SER A 14 4.39 12.53 -13.60
N ILE A 15 4.17 13.83 -13.34
CA ILE A 15 3.05 14.30 -12.51
C ILE A 15 1.70 13.89 -13.12
N VAL A 16 1.52 14.08 -14.42
CA VAL A 16 0.29 13.70 -15.14
C VAL A 16 0.08 12.19 -15.07
N SER A 17 1.12 11.41 -15.33
CA SER A 17 1.08 9.93 -15.29
C SER A 17 0.74 9.40 -13.88
N ILE A 18 1.32 9.99 -12.83
CA ILE A 18 0.99 9.68 -11.42
C ILE A 18 -0.49 9.98 -11.14
N ALA A 19 -0.99 11.14 -11.58
CA ALA A 19 -2.38 11.53 -11.37
C ALA A 19 -3.35 10.57 -12.10
N GLU A 20 -3.04 10.16 -13.33
CA GLU A 20 -3.83 9.17 -14.08
C GLU A 20 -3.91 7.83 -13.33
N LYS A 21 -2.77 7.31 -12.86
CA LYS A 21 -2.74 6.05 -12.12
C LYS A 21 -3.54 6.11 -10.83
N ILE A 22 -3.46 7.22 -10.09
CA ILE A 22 -4.31 7.47 -8.91
C ILE A 22 -5.79 7.45 -9.31
N GLY A 23 -6.16 8.09 -10.42
CA GLY A 23 -7.52 8.09 -10.95
C GLY A 23 -8.03 6.67 -11.24
N ARG A 24 -7.23 5.86 -11.95
CA ARG A 24 -7.57 4.46 -12.28
C ARG A 24 -7.68 3.58 -11.05
N ILE A 25 -6.79 3.74 -10.07
CA ILE A 25 -6.89 3.07 -8.77
C ILE A 25 -8.22 3.40 -8.10
N LYS A 26 -8.58 4.69 -8.01
CA LYS A 26 -9.86 5.12 -7.42
C LYS A 26 -11.06 4.52 -8.15
N GLU A 27 -11.02 4.48 -9.48
CA GLU A 27 -12.07 3.89 -10.30
C GLU A 27 -12.25 2.39 -10.02
N ILE A 28 -11.16 1.61 -10.04
CA ILE A 28 -11.18 0.18 -9.73
C ILE A 28 -11.78 -0.06 -8.35
N ARG A 29 -11.32 0.66 -7.33
CA ARG A 29 -11.83 0.52 -5.97
C ARG A 29 -13.30 0.92 -5.85
N HIS A 30 -13.71 1.97 -6.54
CA HIS A 30 -15.11 2.41 -6.57
C HIS A 30 -16.02 1.39 -7.25
N ALA A 31 -15.57 0.74 -8.33
CA ALA A 31 -16.31 -0.33 -8.99
C ALA A 31 -16.37 -1.62 -8.14
N HIS A 32 -15.37 -1.85 -7.29
CA HIS A 32 -15.23 -3.08 -6.50
C HIS A 32 -15.29 -2.82 -4.98
N LYS A 33 -16.28 -2.05 -4.50
CA LYS A 33 -16.48 -1.73 -3.05
C LYS A 33 -16.63 -2.95 -2.13
N HIS A 34 -16.67 -4.15 -2.68
CA HIS A 34 -16.70 -5.42 -1.95
C HIS A 34 -15.33 -5.92 -1.52
N VAL A 35 -14.28 -5.45 -2.18
CA VAL A 35 -12.90 -5.78 -1.85
C VAL A 35 -12.40 -4.81 -0.80
N ASP A 36 -11.91 -5.36 0.31
CA ASP A 36 -11.17 -4.58 1.30
C ASP A 36 -9.73 -4.35 0.81
N PHE A 37 -9.60 -3.47 -0.19
CA PHE A 37 -8.30 -3.14 -0.79
C PHE A 37 -7.31 -2.63 0.25
N ASP A 38 -7.77 -1.86 1.24
CA ASP A 38 -6.89 -1.30 2.27
C ASP A 38 -6.21 -2.41 3.08
N ILE A 39 -6.97 -3.40 3.57
CA ILE A 39 -6.39 -4.54 4.29
C ILE A 39 -5.47 -5.35 3.36
N MET A 40 -5.90 -5.62 2.13
CA MET A 40 -5.09 -6.43 1.19
C MET A 40 -3.77 -5.75 0.85
N CYS A 41 -3.77 -4.43 0.61
CA CYS A 41 -2.58 -3.64 0.37
C CYS A 41 -1.66 -3.63 1.61
N ASN A 42 -2.21 -3.45 2.82
CA ASN A 42 -1.44 -3.51 4.06
C ASN A 42 -0.76 -4.88 4.27
N VAL A 43 -1.50 -5.98 4.07
CA VAL A 43 -0.93 -7.34 4.15
C VAL A 43 0.24 -7.47 3.18
N LYS A 44 0.07 -7.04 1.93
CA LYS A 44 1.12 -7.14 0.90
C LYS A 44 2.34 -6.26 1.20
N ASN A 45 2.11 -5.04 1.68
CA ASN A 45 3.18 -4.13 2.09
C ASN A 45 4.01 -4.71 3.26
N LEU A 46 3.33 -5.26 4.28
CA LEU A 46 4.00 -5.89 5.42
C LEU A 46 4.75 -7.16 5.00
N GLN A 47 4.15 -7.98 4.13
CA GLN A 47 4.80 -9.17 3.61
C GLN A 47 6.10 -8.84 2.88
N ASP A 48 6.13 -7.78 2.07
CA ASP A 48 7.37 -7.36 1.40
C ASP A 48 8.44 -6.88 2.39
N ILE A 49 8.06 -6.19 3.48
CA ILE A 49 8.99 -5.80 4.54
C ILE A 49 9.57 -7.04 5.23
N LEU A 50 8.71 -7.97 5.67
CA LEU A 50 9.12 -9.18 6.38
C LEU A 50 10.02 -10.05 5.50
N ASN A 51 9.68 -10.21 4.22
CA ASN A 51 10.48 -10.99 3.27
C ASN A 51 11.90 -10.41 3.09
N LEU A 52 12.06 -9.08 3.06
CA LEU A 52 13.38 -8.45 3.00
C LEU A 52 14.21 -8.70 4.27
N GLU A 53 13.56 -8.93 5.40
CA GLU A 53 14.21 -9.37 6.65
C GLU A 53 14.39 -10.89 6.75
N ASN A 54 14.10 -11.65 5.70
CA ASN A 54 14.07 -13.12 5.68
C ASN A 54 13.11 -13.73 6.71
N ILE A 55 11.99 -13.04 6.96
CA ILE A 55 10.93 -13.47 7.85
C ILE A 55 9.72 -13.86 6.99
N ASP A 56 9.38 -15.15 6.95
CA ASP A 56 8.23 -15.66 6.20
C ASP A 56 7.03 -15.89 7.13
N TYR A 57 5.94 -15.17 6.87
CA TYR A 57 4.67 -15.35 7.57
C TYR A 57 3.53 -15.51 6.55
N PRO A 58 2.58 -16.43 6.80
CA PRO A 58 1.40 -16.54 5.94
C PRO A 58 0.59 -15.24 5.91
N GLU A 59 0.07 -14.86 4.74
CA GLU A 59 -0.80 -13.69 4.56
C GLU A 59 -1.96 -13.65 5.55
N ARG A 60 -2.54 -14.83 5.85
CA ARG A 60 -3.63 -14.97 6.83
C ARG A 60 -3.20 -14.50 8.22
N THR A 61 -2.00 -14.88 8.65
CA THR A 61 -1.46 -14.51 9.96
C THR A 61 -1.25 -13.00 10.06
N ILE A 62 -0.66 -12.37 9.03
CA ILE A 62 -0.47 -10.91 8.97
C ILE A 62 -1.84 -10.20 9.02
N ARG A 63 -2.83 -10.72 8.29
CA ARG A 63 -4.20 -10.19 8.31
C ARG A 63 -4.84 -10.28 9.68
N ASP A 64 -4.64 -11.38 10.40
CA ASP A 64 -5.22 -11.55 11.73
C ASP A 64 -4.57 -10.61 12.75
N PHE A 65 -3.26 -10.35 12.64
CA PHE A 65 -2.58 -9.31 13.42
C PHE A 65 -3.13 -7.90 13.12
N LEU A 66 -3.34 -7.56 11.85
CA LEU A 66 -3.93 -6.27 11.45
C LEU A 66 -5.34 -6.06 12.02
N ASN A 67 -6.10 -7.15 12.20
CA ASN A 67 -7.45 -7.12 12.76
C ASN A 67 -7.49 -7.25 14.29
N HIS A 68 -6.34 -7.16 14.97
CA HIS A 68 -6.22 -7.31 16.43
C HIS A 68 -6.75 -8.64 16.98
N LYS A 69 -6.84 -9.70 16.16
CA LYS A 69 -7.47 -10.98 16.55
C LYS A 69 -6.55 -11.93 17.36
N PHE A 70 -5.28 -11.58 17.56
CA PHE A 70 -4.33 -12.38 18.34
C PHE A 70 -3.44 -11.51 19.22
N ILE A 71 -3.92 -11.06 20.38
CA ILE A 71 -3.07 -10.41 21.39
C ILE A 71 -3.35 -10.94 22.81
N GLU A 72 -3.96 -12.11 22.96
CA GLU A 72 -4.26 -12.64 24.30
C GLU A 72 -3.27 -13.71 24.80
N GLN A 73 -2.37 -14.22 23.95
CA GLN A 73 -1.46 -15.33 24.32
C GLN A 73 0.01 -15.17 23.89
N ALA A 74 0.41 -14.03 23.34
CA ALA A 74 1.79 -13.83 22.86
C ALA A 74 2.72 -13.28 23.95
N ASN A 75 3.93 -13.84 24.07
CA ASN A 75 4.97 -13.29 24.92
C ASN A 75 5.46 -11.96 24.32
N LEU A 76 5.02 -10.84 24.91
CA LEU A 76 5.31 -9.48 24.46
C LEU A 76 6.81 -9.13 24.52
N GLU A 77 7.65 -9.94 25.20
CA GLU A 77 9.09 -9.70 25.29
C GLU A 77 9.90 -10.36 24.16
N ASP A 78 9.32 -11.32 23.43
CA ASP A 78 10.02 -12.05 22.38
C ASP A 78 10.46 -11.11 21.24
N PHE A 79 11.75 -11.15 20.92
CA PHE A 79 12.35 -10.27 19.91
C PHE A 79 11.79 -10.51 18.50
N HIS A 80 11.56 -11.77 18.13
CA HIS A 80 10.99 -12.11 16.82
C HIS A 80 9.53 -11.67 16.73
N PHE A 81 8.77 -11.83 17.82
CA PHE A 81 7.40 -11.35 17.90
C PHE A 81 7.32 -9.82 17.78
N LYS A 82 8.22 -9.06 18.43
CA LYS A 82 8.29 -7.59 18.32
C LYS A 82 8.55 -7.12 16.89
N ARG A 83 9.38 -7.84 16.13
CA ARG A 83 9.68 -7.50 14.73
C ARG A 83 8.46 -7.55 13.80
N ILE A 84 7.42 -8.32 14.15
CA ILE A 84 6.20 -8.42 13.35
C ILE A 84 5.08 -7.57 13.95
N SER A 85 4.89 -7.69 15.27
CA SER A 85 3.80 -7.02 15.98
C SER A 85 3.94 -5.50 15.94
N ASN A 86 5.16 -4.95 16.02
CA ASN A 86 5.36 -3.50 15.98
C ASN A 86 5.03 -2.89 14.61
N PRO A 87 5.60 -3.35 13.47
CA PRO A 87 5.17 -2.86 12.16
C PRO A 87 3.69 -3.08 11.92
N THR A 88 3.13 -4.23 12.32
CA THR A 88 1.71 -4.51 12.12
C THR A 88 0.82 -3.55 12.92
N ALA A 89 1.20 -3.21 14.16
CA ALA A 89 0.50 -2.22 14.97
C ALA A 89 0.55 -0.83 14.34
N VAL A 90 1.68 -0.45 13.71
CA VAL A 90 1.77 0.81 12.95
C VAL A 90 0.80 0.78 11.77
N TYR A 91 0.81 -0.30 10.98
CA TYR A 91 -0.03 -0.45 9.79
C TYR A 91 -1.53 -0.49 10.10
N ALA A 92 -1.92 -1.13 11.19
CA ALA A 92 -3.31 -1.14 11.69
C ALA A 92 -3.80 0.27 12.07
N ASN A 93 -2.88 1.19 12.41
CA ASN A 93 -3.18 2.54 12.85
C ASN A 93 -2.82 3.63 11.81
N ILE A 94 -2.47 3.26 10.57
CA ILE A 94 -2.09 4.22 9.49
C ILE A 94 -3.06 5.39 9.40
N LYS A 95 -4.37 5.10 9.48
CA LYS A 95 -5.45 6.08 9.30
C LYS A 95 -5.47 7.18 10.38
N LYS A 96 -4.79 6.97 11.51
CA LYS A 96 -4.72 7.91 12.65
C LYS A 96 -3.57 8.91 12.53
N TYR A 97 -2.56 8.63 11.71
CA TYR A 97 -1.38 9.48 11.62
C TYR A 97 -1.60 10.65 10.66
N LYS A 98 -1.07 11.81 11.03
CA LYS A 98 -1.02 12.99 10.17
C LYS A 98 0.33 13.05 9.47
N PRO A 99 0.38 13.33 8.15
CA PRO A 99 1.64 13.26 7.42
C PRO A 99 2.72 14.26 7.89
N ASP A 100 2.32 15.36 8.52
CA ASP A 100 3.20 16.42 8.97
C ASP A 100 3.54 16.35 10.49
N ASP A 101 3.24 15.22 11.12
CA ASP A 101 3.53 14.96 12.53
C ASP A 101 4.92 14.36 12.72
N LEU A 102 5.90 15.24 12.98
CA LEU A 102 7.28 14.85 13.27
C LEU A 102 7.41 13.93 14.51
N LYS A 103 6.54 14.08 15.52
CA LYS A 103 6.61 13.24 16.72
C LYS A 103 6.18 11.81 16.39
N ALA A 104 5.10 11.67 15.61
CA ALA A 104 4.68 10.37 15.11
C ALA A 104 5.75 9.75 14.19
N PHE A 105 6.38 10.55 13.33
CA PHE A 105 7.47 10.09 12.46
C PHE A 105 8.62 9.48 13.27
N LEU A 106 9.14 10.24 14.25
CA LEU A 106 10.24 9.78 15.11
C LEU A 106 9.85 8.57 15.97
N LYS A 107 8.59 8.49 16.42
CA LYS A 107 8.10 7.33 17.17
C LYS A 107 8.07 6.07 16.30
N ILE A 108 7.60 6.18 15.06
CA ILE A 108 7.56 5.07 14.11
C ILE A 108 8.97 4.73 13.62
N ALA A 109 9.87 5.70 13.52
CA ALA A 109 11.27 5.46 13.20
C ALA A 109 11.90 4.42 14.15
N GLY A 110 11.67 4.56 15.47
CA GLY A 110 12.18 3.60 16.46
C GLY A 110 11.61 2.17 16.35
N VAL A 111 10.62 1.94 15.48
CA VAL A 111 10.16 0.58 15.12
C VAL A 111 11.07 -0.04 14.05
N PHE A 112 11.58 0.77 13.12
CA PHE A 112 12.34 0.31 11.96
C PHE A 112 13.85 0.54 12.07
N THR A 113 14.30 1.47 12.92
CA THR A 113 15.71 1.84 13.09
C THR A 113 16.21 1.58 14.52
N SER A 114 17.48 1.20 14.62
CA SER A 114 18.22 1.09 15.89
C SER A 114 19.14 2.29 16.15
N TYR A 115 19.32 3.16 15.16
CA TYR A 115 20.12 4.38 15.25
C TYR A 115 19.23 5.62 15.42
N GLY A 116 19.79 6.65 16.07
CA GLY A 116 19.14 7.94 16.22
C GLY A 116 19.09 8.69 14.90
N LEU A 117 17.94 9.31 14.60
CA LEU A 117 17.78 10.20 13.46
C LEU A 117 17.95 11.67 13.91
N ASP A 118 18.56 12.48 13.05
CA ASP A 118 18.68 13.92 13.29
C ASP A 118 17.29 14.59 13.18
N ARG A 119 16.86 15.23 14.26
CA ARG A 119 15.52 15.83 14.32
C ARG A 119 15.43 17.10 13.48
N ASP A 120 16.49 17.88 13.40
CA ASP A 120 16.48 19.16 12.71
C ASP A 120 16.46 18.95 11.20
N GLU A 121 17.22 17.97 10.71
CA GLU A 121 17.17 17.53 9.32
C GLU A 121 15.79 16.96 8.95
N LEU A 122 15.26 16.03 9.73
CA LEU A 122 13.93 15.46 9.47
C LEU A 122 12.80 16.51 9.52
N LYS A 123 12.96 17.56 10.32
CA LYS A 123 12.00 18.67 10.33
C LYS A 123 11.89 19.34 8.96
N ILE A 124 12.97 19.42 8.19
CA ILE A 124 12.97 19.95 6.81
C ILE A 124 12.15 19.03 5.89
N ALA A 125 12.38 17.71 5.97
CA ALA A 125 11.65 16.72 5.19
C ALA A 125 10.14 16.78 5.50
N ILE A 126 9.77 16.75 6.79
CA ILE A 126 8.37 16.77 7.23
C ILE A 126 7.68 18.10 6.92
N ASN A 127 8.37 19.24 7.04
CA ASN A 127 7.79 20.54 6.66
C ASN A 127 7.47 20.63 5.16
N THR A 128 8.18 19.88 4.31
CA THR A 128 7.87 19.81 2.87
C THR A 128 6.48 19.21 2.62
N LEU A 129 5.97 18.38 3.52
CA LEU A 129 4.64 17.77 3.43
C LEU A 129 3.50 18.73 3.81
N ARG A 130 3.80 19.80 4.57
CA ARG A 130 2.81 20.82 4.98
C ARG A 130 2.40 21.77 3.86
N ASN A 131 3.29 21.99 2.89
CA ASN A 131 3.08 23.00 1.87
C ASN A 131 2.08 22.50 0.81
N GLN A 132 0.82 22.88 0.93
CA GLN A 132 -0.23 22.46 -0.01
C GLN A 132 -0.17 23.12 -1.39
N GLU A 133 0.63 24.18 -1.57
CA GLU A 133 0.70 24.96 -2.82
C GLU A 133 1.36 24.20 -3.98
N LYS A 134 2.04 23.08 -3.70
CA LYS A 134 2.73 22.25 -4.69
C LYS A 134 1.95 21.00 -5.00
N ALA A 135 1.97 20.60 -6.28
CA ALA A 135 1.39 19.34 -6.75
C ALA A 135 1.85 18.18 -5.84
N PHE A 136 0.91 17.32 -5.45
CA PHE A 136 1.15 16.21 -4.52
C PHE A 136 2.37 15.36 -4.91
N ALA A 137 2.50 15.03 -6.20
CA ALA A 137 3.63 14.28 -6.74
C ALA A 137 4.99 14.96 -6.51
N LEU A 138 5.06 16.29 -6.58
CA LEU A 138 6.28 17.03 -6.26
C LEU A 138 6.56 17.02 -4.76
N ARG A 139 5.54 17.11 -3.91
CA ARG A 139 5.73 17.05 -2.44
C ARG A 139 6.34 15.71 -2.03
N ILE A 140 5.80 14.60 -2.53
CA ILE A 140 6.33 13.27 -2.22
C ILE A 140 7.73 13.05 -2.80
N ALA A 141 8.02 13.54 -4.01
CA ALA A 141 9.36 13.44 -4.59
C ALA A 141 10.41 14.18 -3.76
N LYS A 142 10.07 15.39 -3.28
CA LYS A 142 10.95 16.15 -2.40
C LYS A 142 11.11 15.51 -1.02
N PHE A 143 10.03 14.95 -0.46
CA PHE A 143 10.09 14.22 0.79
C PHE A 143 11.05 13.04 0.69
N CYS A 144 10.92 12.20 -0.34
CA CYS A 144 11.82 11.06 -0.55
C CYS A 144 13.28 11.50 -0.69
N TYR A 145 13.55 12.58 -1.44
CA TYR A 145 14.89 13.15 -1.56
C TYR A 145 15.47 13.54 -0.20
N PHE A 146 14.76 14.35 0.59
CA PHE A 146 15.26 14.78 1.90
C PHE A 146 15.46 13.60 2.86
N THR A 147 14.48 12.70 2.98
CA THR A 147 14.61 11.55 3.90
C THR A 147 15.75 10.61 3.52
N TYR A 148 16.03 10.49 2.21
CA TYR A 148 17.16 9.72 1.74
C TYR A 148 18.49 10.40 2.07
N SER A 149 18.60 11.71 1.85
CA SER A 149 19.80 12.47 2.24
C SER A 149 20.11 12.36 3.74
N TYR A 150 19.10 12.09 4.57
CA TYR A 150 19.23 11.90 6.02
C TYR A 150 19.27 10.42 6.44
N THR A 151 19.69 9.53 5.52
CA THR A 151 19.94 8.10 5.76
C THR A 151 18.79 7.36 6.46
N THR A 152 17.55 7.77 6.18
CA THR A 152 16.36 7.18 6.80
C THR A 152 16.11 5.77 6.26
N ASP A 153 15.69 4.85 7.13
CA ASP A 153 15.35 3.48 6.73
C ASP A 153 14.19 3.44 5.70
N ASN A 154 14.40 2.63 4.64
CA ASN A 154 13.48 2.52 3.53
C ASN A 154 12.06 2.05 3.95
N TYR A 155 11.92 1.27 5.01
CA TYR A 155 10.61 0.84 5.53
C TYR A 155 9.88 1.99 6.21
N LEU A 156 10.60 2.88 6.88
CA LEU A 156 10.01 4.10 7.44
C LEU A 156 9.49 5.00 6.32
N ILE A 157 10.29 5.22 5.27
CA ILE A 157 9.88 6.04 4.11
C ILE A 157 8.66 5.41 3.44
N GLN A 158 8.67 4.08 3.21
CA GLN A 158 7.53 3.34 2.67
C GLN A 158 6.27 3.55 3.51
N THR A 159 6.38 3.34 4.83
CA THR A 159 5.26 3.50 5.78
C THR A 159 4.70 4.93 5.72
N TRP A 160 5.58 5.93 5.68
CA TRP A 160 5.17 7.33 5.64
C TRP A 160 4.54 7.73 4.31
N LEU A 161 5.03 7.19 3.19
CA LEU A 161 4.36 7.35 1.90
C LEU A 161 2.95 6.79 1.92
N ILE A 162 2.73 5.62 2.54
CA ILE A 162 1.36 5.06 2.66
C ILE A 162 0.46 6.00 3.49
N ILE A 163 0.96 6.56 4.59
CA ILE A 163 0.24 7.57 5.40
C ILE A 163 -0.09 8.81 4.56
N LEU A 164 0.87 9.30 3.77
CA LEU A 164 0.71 10.44 2.86
C LEU A 164 -0.36 10.20 1.80
N PHE A 165 -0.30 9.08 1.09
CA PHE A 165 -1.30 8.71 0.09
C PHE A 165 -2.67 8.53 0.74
N TYR A 166 -2.76 7.86 1.90
CA TYR A 166 -4.04 7.74 2.60
C TYR A 166 -4.66 9.10 2.93
N ASN A 167 -3.87 10.05 3.43
CA ASN A 167 -4.35 11.39 3.75
C ASN A 167 -4.78 12.18 2.51
N GLU A 168 -4.05 12.07 1.40
CA GLU A 168 -4.34 12.81 0.16
C GLU A 168 -5.51 12.21 -0.64
N ILE A 169 -5.55 10.89 -0.77
CA ILE A 169 -6.45 10.21 -1.72
C ILE A 169 -7.51 9.33 -1.05
N GLY A 170 -7.45 9.14 0.26
CA GLY A 170 -8.47 8.46 1.06
C GLY A 170 -8.38 6.94 1.09
N CYS A 171 -7.31 6.34 0.56
CA CYS A 171 -7.15 4.89 0.52
C CYS A 171 -5.70 4.44 0.72
N ILE A 172 -5.52 3.23 1.25
CA ILE A 172 -4.20 2.63 1.50
C ILE A 172 -3.75 1.90 0.24
N LEU A 173 -2.60 2.31 -0.30
CA LEU A 173 -2.01 1.72 -1.51
C LEU A 173 -0.96 0.66 -1.18
N TYR A 174 -0.77 -0.27 -2.12
CA TYR A 174 0.42 -1.11 -2.14
C TYR A 174 1.58 -0.29 -2.69
N LEU A 175 2.52 0.09 -1.84
CA LEU A 175 3.66 0.93 -2.20
C LEU A 175 4.95 0.18 -1.87
N PRO A 176 5.47 -0.67 -2.76
CA PRO A 176 6.68 -1.45 -2.52
C PRO A 176 7.95 -0.59 -2.65
N TYR A 177 7.99 0.55 -1.95
CA TYR A 177 9.09 1.51 -2.01
C TYR A 177 10.43 0.85 -1.65
N ALA A 178 10.53 0.22 -0.47
CA ALA A 178 11.79 -0.32 0.01
C ALA A 178 12.32 -1.43 -0.91
N LYS A 179 11.43 -2.37 -1.25
CA LYS A 179 11.73 -3.46 -2.16
C LYS A 179 12.17 -2.98 -3.55
N THR A 180 11.47 -2.00 -4.11
CA THR A 180 11.76 -1.49 -5.46
C THR A 180 13.05 -0.68 -5.46
N ILE A 181 13.28 0.18 -4.46
CA ILE A 181 14.47 1.04 -4.42
C ILE A 181 15.75 0.25 -4.17
N GLU A 182 15.69 -0.79 -3.34
CA GLU A 182 16.82 -1.68 -3.09
C GLU A 182 17.11 -2.58 -4.29
N ARG A 183 16.07 -3.12 -4.95
CA ARG A 183 16.22 -4.04 -6.08
C ARG A 183 16.59 -3.35 -7.40
N ASP A 184 15.88 -2.29 -7.77
CA ASP A 184 15.97 -1.71 -9.12
C ASP A 184 17.03 -0.60 -9.21
N TYR A 185 17.40 -0.02 -8.07
CA TYR A 185 18.30 1.13 -8.01
C TYR A 185 19.49 0.92 -7.07
N SER A 186 19.60 -0.25 -6.43
CA SER A 186 20.69 -0.59 -5.50
C SER A 186 20.86 0.44 -4.38
N ILE A 187 19.77 1.06 -3.93
CA ILE A 187 19.76 2.04 -2.85
C ILE A 187 19.50 1.33 -1.53
N TYR A 188 20.57 0.85 -0.90
CA TYR A 188 20.51 0.15 0.37
C TYR A 188 20.25 1.10 1.54
N LYS A 189 19.81 0.53 2.67
CA LYS A 189 19.66 1.24 3.96
C LYS A 189 20.89 2.05 4.39
N LEU A 190 22.08 1.63 3.95
CA LEU A 190 23.37 2.27 4.25
C LEU A 190 23.74 3.39 3.26
N GLY A 191 23.01 3.52 2.14
CA GLY A 191 22.86 4.80 1.44
C GLY A 191 23.90 5.21 0.39
N GLU A 192 24.94 4.46 0.05
CA GLU A 192 26.12 5.08 -0.60
C GLU A 192 26.14 5.13 -2.14
N TYR A 193 25.87 4.05 -2.89
CA TYR A 193 26.25 4.03 -4.31
C TYR A 193 25.41 4.95 -5.23
N TYR A 194 24.08 4.94 -5.08
CA TYR A 194 23.20 5.70 -5.97
C TYR A 194 23.07 7.18 -5.55
N SER A 195 23.25 7.50 -4.26
CA SER A 195 23.26 8.87 -3.75
C SER A 195 24.34 9.67 -4.43
N ASP A 196 25.57 9.14 -4.49
CA ASP A 196 26.71 9.82 -5.09
C ASP A 196 26.43 10.17 -6.56
N ILE A 197 25.80 9.26 -7.30
CA ILE A 197 25.43 9.47 -8.70
C ILE A 197 24.38 10.58 -8.82
N LEU A 198 23.33 10.57 -7.99
CA LEU A 198 22.29 11.61 -8.02
C LEU A 198 22.84 12.97 -7.58
N THR A 199 23.63 13.00 -6.51
CA THR A 199 24.28 14.19 -5.99
C THR A 199 25.20 14.79 -7.04
N ALA A 200 26.09 14.00 -7.65
CA ALA A 200 26.97 14.46 -8.72
C ALA A 200 26.20 15.02 -9.94
N LYS A 201 25.06 14.41 -10.30
CA LYS A 201 24.16 14.95 -11.35
C LYS A 201 23.57 16.30 -10.94
N CYS A 202 23.10 16.42 -9.70
CA CYS A 202 22.50 17.63 -9.17
C CYS A 202 23.54 18.78 -9.03
N GLU A 203 24.78 18.46 -8.64
CA GLU A 203 25.92 19.40 -8.62
C GLU A 203 26.30 19.87 -10.02
N LYS A 204 26.49 18.94 -10.97
CA LYS A 204 26.80 19.26 -12.37
C LYS A 204 25.73 20.13 -13.02
N ALA A 205 24.46 19.90 -12.68
CA ALA A 205 23.34 20.69 -13.18
C ALA A 205 23.13 22.00 -12.40
N ASN A 206 23.82 22.19 -11.27
CA ASN A 206 23.55 23.25 -10.30
C ASN A 206 22.05 23.37 -9.96
N SER A 207 21.37 22.22 -9.82
CA SER A 207 19.92 22.14 -9.63
C SER A 207 19.50 20.80 -9.02
N LEU A 208 18.41 20.80 -8.24
CA LEU A 208 17.75 19.58 -7.78
C LEU A 208 16.93 18.87 -8.87
N ASN A 209 16.83 19.41 -10.09
CA ASN A 209 16.03 18.82 -11.16
C ASN A 209 16.30 17.31 -11.38
N PRO A 210 17.57 16.84 -11.49
CA PRO A 210 17.83 15.41 -11.66
C PRO A 210 17.29 14.54 -10.52
N CYS A 211 17.41 15.03 -9.28
CA CYS A 211 16.97 14.34 -8.08
C CYS A 211 15.41 14.27 -8.03
N ILE A 212 14.72 15.36 -8.36
CA ILE A 212 13.25 15.40 -8.40
C ILE A 212 12.69 14.57 -9.57
N GLU A 213 13.31 14.63 -10.76
CA GLU A 213 12.95 13.78 -11.89
C GLU A 213 13.05 12.30 -11.54
N PHE A 214 14.13 11.90 -10.86
CA PHE A 214 14.33 10.54 -10.39
C PHE A 214 13.19 10.08 -9.47
N TYR A 215 12.90 10.82 -8.39
CA TYR A 215 11.88 10.38 -7.45
C TYR A 215 10.47 10.42 -8.06
N LEU A 216 10.17 11.36 -8.97
CA LEU A 216 8.90 11.33 -9.70
C LEU A 216 8.78 10.07 -10.57
N SER A 217 9.83 9.72 -11.32
CA SER A 217 9.86 8.49 -12.12
C SER A 217 9.76 7.23 -11.25
N PHE A 218 10.40 7.24 -10.08
CA PHE A 218 10.35 6.14 -9.12
C PHE A 218 8.94 5.96 -8.55
N ILE A 219 8.31 7.05 -8.12
CA ILE A 219 6.93 7.03 -7.61
C ILE A 219 5.96 6.54 -8.70
N ASP A 220 6.15 6.98 -9.95
CA ASP A 220 5.35 6.51 -11.08
C ASP A 220 5.45 4.98 -11.27
N SER A 221 6.66 4.43 -11.15
CA SER A 221 6.90 2.98 -11.21
C SER A 221 6.21 2.22 -10.08
N ILE A 222 6.33 2.64 -8.82
CA ILE A 222 5.66 1.95 -7.71
C ILE A 222 4.13 2.08 -7.80
N LEU A 223 3.59 3.17 -8.36
CA LEU A 223 2.16 3.29 -8.62
C LEU A 223 1.69 2.40 -9.78
N THR A 224 2.56 2.08 -10.74
CA THR A 224 2.27 1.04 -11.73
C THR A 224 2.06 -0.31 -11.04
N GLN A 225 2.96 -0.67 -10.12
CA GLN A 225 2.84 -1.89 -9.32
C GLN A 225 1.60 -1.86 -8.41
N SER A 226 1.27 -0.73 -7.80
CA SER A 226 0.04 -0.56 -7.00
C SER A 226 -1.21 -0.78 -7.85
N LEU A 227 -1.26 -0.20 -9.05
CA LEU A 227 -2.38 -0.32 -9.98
C LEU A 227 -2.57 -1.77 -10.44
N GLU A 228 -1.48 -2.48 -10.74
CA GLU A 228 -1.53 -3.91 -11.06
C GLU A 228 -2.08 -4.76 -9.91
N VAL A 229 -1.70 -4.44 -8.67
CA VAL A 229 -2.23 -5.13 -7.48
C VAL A 229 -3.71 -4.86 -7.34
N ASP A 230 -4.16 -3.63 -7.47
CA ASP A 230 -5.59 -3.29 -7.44
C ASP A 230 -6.37 -4.00 -8.55
N TYR A 231 -5.85 -4.07 -9.79
CA TYR A 231 -6.45 -4.87 -10.86
C TYR A 231 -6.56 -6.36 -10.49
N LYS A 232 -5.50 -6.95 -9.93
CA LYS A 232 -5.52 -8.36 -9.50
C LYS A 232 -6.52 -8.58 -8.36
N LEU A 233 -6.56 -7.68 -7.38
CA LEU A 233 -7.46 -7.76 -6.22
C LEU A 233 -8.93 -7.52 -6.61
N SER A 234 -9.20 -6.71 -7.64
CA SER A 234 -10.54 -6.50 -8.18
C SER A 234 -11.17 -7.76 -8.77
N LYS A 235 -10.36 -8.79 -9.04
CA LYS A 235 -10.77 -10.11 -9.50
C LYS A 235 -10.49 -11.18 -8.43
N PRO A 236 -11.17 -11.12 -7.25
CA PRO A 236 -10.86 -11.99 -6.13
C PRO A 236 -11.01 -13.47 -6.51
N ILE A 237 -10.04 -14.31 -6.14
CA ILE A 237 -10.05 -15.76 -6.42
C ILE A 237 -10.83 -16.54 -5.35
N LEU A 238 -10.83 -16.04 -4.10
CA LEU A 238 -11.46 -16.64 -2.91
C LEU A 238 -12.34 -15.61 -2.20
N GLY A 239 -13.30 -16.09 -1.40
CA GLY A 239 -14.17 -15.22 -0.59
C GLY A 239 -15.21 -14.42 -1.39
N ARG A 240 -15.31 -14.67 -2.71
CA ARG A 240 -16.22 -13.96 -3.62
C ARG A 240 -17.68 -14.03 -3.15
N VAL A 241 -18.13 -15.17 -2.63
CA VAL A 241 -19.52 -15.30 -2.16
C VAL A 241 -19.77 -14.42 -0.95
N GLU A 242 -18.90 -14.45 0.05
CA GLU A 242 -19.03 -13.63 1.25
C GLU A 242 -19.01 -12.13 0.92
N MET A 243 -18.13 -11.73 -0.01
CA MET A 243 -17.98 -10.35 -0.44
C MET A 243 -19.16 -9.83 -1.26
N LEU A 244 -19.92 -10.72 -1.90
CA LEU A 244 -21.08 -10.36 -2.71
C LEU A 244 -22.33 -10.04 -1.85
N LYS A 245 -22.30 -10.38 -0.56
CA LYS A 245 -23.40 -10.14 0.37
C LYS A 245 -23.77 -8.65 0.39
N ASP A 246 -25.07 -8.39 0.39
CA ASP A 246 -25.69 -7.05 0.37
C ASP A 246 -25.45 -6.23 -0.92
N LYS A 247 -24.77 -6.78 -1.93
CA LYS A 247 -24.45 -6.09 -3.20
C LYS A 247 -25.18 -6.68 -4.38
N ILE A 248 -25.46 -7.98 -4.33
CA ILE A 248 -26.32 -8.64 -5.30
C ILE A 248 -27.76 -8.64 -4.80
N LYS A 249 -28.70 -8.47 -5.72
CA LYS A 249 -30.12 -8.63 -5.42
C LYS A 249 -30.42 -10.11 -5.18
N GLU A 250 -31.05 -10.42 -4.06
CA GLU A 250 -31.49 -11.77 -3.72
C GLU A 250 -32.94 -12.06 -4.18
N PRO A 251 -33.25 -13.30 -4.63
CA PRO A 251 -32.28 -14.34 -4.97
C PRO A 251 -31.50 -14.01 -6.23
N PHE A 252 -30.30 -14.59 -6.32
CA PHE A 252 -29.50 -14.54 -7.54
C PHE A 252 -29.26 -15.92 -8.13
N SER A 253 -28.99 -15.98 -9.43
CA SER A 253 -28.62 -17.19 -10.15
C SER A 253 -27.10 -17.31 -10.29
N ARG A 254 -26.62 -18.50 -10.68
CA ARG A 254 -25.22 -18.69 -11.09
C ARG A 254 -24.81 -17.74 -12.22
N LYS A 255 -25.74 -17.40 -13.14
CA LYS A 255 -25.46 -16.47 -14.24
C LYS A 255 -25.20 -15.07 -13.71
N ASP A 256 -26.02 -14.61 -12.77
CA ASP A 256 -25.87 -13.28 -12.15
C ASP A 256 -24.55 -13.19 -11.39
N TYR A 257 -24.23 -14.21 -10.58
CA TYR A 257 -22.94 -14.32 -9.89
C TYR A 257 -21.74 -14.29 -10.85
N ARG A 258 -21.82 -15.08 -11.92
CA ARG A 258 -20.76 -15.18 -12.94
C ARG A 258 -20.55 -13.85 -13.65
N THR A 259 -21.63 -13.18 -14.03
CA THR A 259 -21.60 -11.89 -14.71
C THR A 259 -21.07 -10.79 -13.80
N TYR A 260 -21.42 -10.81 -12.50
CA TYR A 260 -20.92 -9.84 -11.54
C TYR A 260 -19.40 -9.92 -11.36
N TYR A 261 -18.84 -11.14 -11.28
CA TYR A 261 -17.40 -11.34 -11.06
C TYR A 261 -16.57 -11.53 -12.35
N ASP A 262 -17.21 -11.60 -13.50
CA ASP A 262 -16.58 -11.94 -14.79
C ASP A 262 -15.69 -13.20 -14.72
N ILE A 263 -16.26 -14.30 -14.21
CA ILE A 263 -15.55 -15.58 -14.01
C ILE A 263 -16.09 -16.70 -14.92
N SER A 264 -15.36 -17.82 -14.99
CA SER A 264 -15.84 -18.99 -15.73
C SER A 264 -17.06 -19.64 -15.07
N GLY A 265 -17.82 -20.42 -15.85
CA GLY A 265 -18.95 -21.18 -15.32
C GLY A 265 -18.53 -22.23 -14.28
N SER A 266 -17.33 -22.80 -14.41
CA SER A 266 -16.78 -23.77 -13.46
C SER A 266 -16.33 -23.12 -12.14
N ALA A 267 -15.69 -21.96 -12.20
CA ALA A 267 -15.33 -21.19 -11.00
C ALA A 267 -16.58 -20.76 -10.22
N ALA A 268 -17.59 -20.21 -10.91
CA ALA A 268 -18.86 -19.84 -10.30
C ALA A 268 -19.56 -21.04 -9.62
N SER A 269 -19.59 -22.20 -10.28
CA SER A 269 -20.16 -23.41 -9.69
C SER A 269 -19.41 -23.89 -8.46
N LYS A 270 -18.06 -23.83 -8.47
CA LYS A 270 -17.24 -24.23 -7.33
C LYS A 270 -17.51 -23.33 -6.12
N ASP A 271 -17.46 -22.01 -6.31
CA ASP A 271 -17.68 -21.04 -5.24
C ASP A 271 -19.06 -21.19 -4.59
N LEU A 272 -20.11 -21.25 -5.41
CA LEU A 272 -21.49 -21.30 -4.91
C LEU A 272 -21.76 -22.63 -4.20
N LYS A 273 -21.19 -23.73 -4.67
CA LYS A 273 -21.27 -25.02 -3.98
C LYS A 273 -20.57 -24.95 -2.63
N GLU A 274 -19.32 -24.47 -2.60
CA GLU A 274 -18.54 -24.34 -1.36
C GLU A 274 -19.24 -23.44 -0.33
N ALA A 275 -19.89 -22.36 -0.76
CA ALA A 275 -20.63 -21.49 0.14
C ALA A 275 -21.94 -22.10 0.65
N VAL A 276 -22.61 -22.94 -0.14
CA VAL A 276 -23.75 -23.75 0.34
C VAL A 276 -23.27 -24.78 1.36
N ASP A 277 -22.18 -25.49 1.07
CA ASP A 277 -21.59 -26.50 1.95
C ASP A 277 -21.14 -25.90 3.30
N LYS A 278 -20.62 -24.66 3.28
CA LYS A 278 -20.27 -23.88 4.49
C LYS A 278 -21.47 -23.24 5.19
N GLY A 279 -22.67 -23.37 4.65
CA GLY A 279 -23.89 -22.79 5.22
C GLY A 279 -23.98 -21.26 5.11
N ILE A 280 -23.20 -20.64 4.23
CA ILE A 280 -23.25 -19.19 3.94
C ILE A 280 -24.46 -18.88 3.05
N LEU A 281 -24.72 -19.75 2.06
CA LEU A 281 -25.85 -19.65 1.15
C LEU A 281 -26.88 -20.76 1.40
N ILE A 282 -28.13 -20.45 1.12
CA ILE A 282 -29.22 -21.40 0.92
C ILE A 282 -29.50 -21.47 -0.57
N VAL A 283 -29.68 -22.67 -1.11
CA VAL A 283 -30.06 -22.89 -2.51
C VAL A 283 -31.45 -23.51 -2.60
N LYS A 284 -32.28 -23.05 -3.54
CA LYS A 284 -33.52 -23.72 -3.96
C LYS A 284 -33.55 -23.91 -5.48
N GLY A 285 -34.18 -24.99 -5.91
CA GLY A 285 -34.19 -25.40 -7.32
C GLY A 285 -32.92 -26.14 -7.72
N ASP A 286 -32.87 -26.61 -8.97
CA ASP A 286 -31.77 -27.41 -9.50
C ASP A 286 -31.29 -26.88 -10.86
N LYS A 287 -30.02 -27.12 -11.19
CA LYS A 287 -29.35 -26.74 -12.43
C LYS A 287 -29.58 -25.27 -12.80
N ILE A 288 -30.25 -25.00 -13.91
CA ILE A 288 -30.51 -23.65 -14.42
C ILE A 288 -31.54 -22.89 -13.58
N ASN A 289 -32.38 -23.62 -12.86
CA ASN A 289 -33.41 -23.08 -11.97
C ASN A 289 -32.91 -22.86 -10.54
N ALA A 290 -31.65 -23.23 -10.25
CA ALA A 290 -31.04 -22.96 -8.96
C ALA A 290 -30.98 -21.46 -8.68
N ARG A 291 -31.43 -21.08 -7.48
CA ARG A 291 -31.43 -19.72 -6.94
C ARG A 291 -30.81 -19.74 -5.56
N TYR A 292 -30.01 -18.71 -5.27
CA TYR A 292 -29.23 -18.60 -4.05
C TYR A 292 -29.68 -17.40 -3.23
N TRP A 293 -29.70 -17.59 -1.90
CA TRP A 293 -29.94 -16.57 -0.89
C TRP A 293 -28.83 -16.64 0.15
N TYR A 294 -28.47 -15.52 0.75
CA TYR A 294 -27.65 -15.54 1.96
C TYR A 294 -28.48 -16.10 3.11
N LYS A 295 -27.86 -16.98 3.89
CA LYS A 295 -28.48 -17.47 5.11
C LYS A 295 -28.66 -16.29 6.08
N VAL A 296 -29.90 -16.01 6.47
CA VAL A 296 -30.19 -15.06 7.54
C VAL A 296 -29.71 -15.69 8.85
N VAL A 297 -28.74 -15.04 9.49
CA VAL A 297 -28.37 -15.36 10.86
C VAL A 297 -29.35 -14.60 11.73
N LEU A 298 -30.26 -15.32 12.39
CA LEU A 298 -31.11 -14.78 13.46
C LEU A 298 -30.29 -14.55 14.73
#